data_AF-A0A2N5Z3Z5-F1
#
_entry.id   AF-A0A2N5Z3Z5-F1
#
_cell.length_a   1.000
_cell.length_b   1.000
_cell.length_c   1.000
_cell.angle_alpha   90.00
_cell.angle_beta   90.00
_cell.angle_gamma   90.00
#
_symmetry.space_group_name_H-M   'P 1'
#
loop_
_entity.id
_entity.type
_entity.pdbx_description
1 polymer ?
#
loop_
_entity_poly.entity_id
_entity_poly.type
_entity_poly.pdbx_seq_one_letter_code
_entity_poly.pdbx_strand_id
1 'polypeptide(L)'
;MLKIFTQIYHFLIRRTFLKVLISLVVLLTGLYALVNSGFYASGWEGLMIDISNALGGVSQGSDQYLKSILYNLFSSQNLAIFIVISLMYFSLLFYMLKSFRNTLIALLGLLVTVGNAVWIASIQNNGLNVDAVWFSLITANITAAPILFISFWIRLGKTEEILEFSVTPFLTSTAVMAIVLMLFMQESGILINQIILINIWMLLISVLMGLIILPLWLCKEKETRNKNKVRTSFEKYIVGTIVLVTIVLLFFIRKEAFAIDTTSFVGFEFNNFPALLWSIMIVYAVVQLMANGRLEIALIKFLAMIPGIVWVFAVASIFSIPFDVFLMFFVFLVFALSVFMGSAVGSRVLINYKYTGIAKSGDQKSTIVYAITASFCIVLVGLGSPGVELASVLTGVSGLLLAYYSSVLLIPLFFNWLVRSNGKSRIVPLTFKDFFWSVHTFILFLAGVIYQTILGILFFGIIPNRNPKLKKIYHVSFMWVCKYMIYGVFSVRKKIINAHQEKFKEPAVIISNHQSHIDVLLILMLTPKVIVLINDWVKSNPFYGLMIRFADFYPVSEGYEHSLE
;
A
#
# COMPACT_ATOMS: atom_id res chain seq x y z
N MET A 1 -3.04 17.28 12.14
CA MET A 1 -2.07 16.39 12.82
C MET A 1 -0.61 16.78 12.56
N LEU A 2 -0.14 16.84 11.31
CA LEU A 2 1.27 17.18 11.00
C LEU A 2 1.74 18.48 11.68
N LYS A 3 0.98 19.58 11.56
CA LYS A 3 1.24 20.88 12.25
C LYS A 3 1.34 20.78 13.77
N ILE A 4 0.52 19.94 14.40
CA ILE A 4 0.51 19.74 15.87
C ILE A 4 1.77 18.99 16.28
N PHE A 5 2.16 17.96 15.53
CA PHE A 5 3.41 17.24 15.74
C PHE A 5 4.62 18.15 15.54
N THR A 6 4.62 19.02 14.52
CA THR A 6 5.68 20.02 14.31
C THR A 6 5.76 21.02 15.46
N GLN A 7 4.62 21.43 16.02
CA GLN A 7 4.58 22.32 17.19
C GLN A 7 5.07 21.63 18.46
N ILE A 8 4.65 20.39 18.74
CA ILE A 8 5.13 19.57 19.86
C ILE A 8 6.63 19.30 19.71
N TYR A 9 7.10 19.02 18.50
CA TYR A 9 8.51 18.82 18.17
C TYR A 9 9.34 20.09 18.42
N HIS A 10 8.88 21.25 17.96
CA HIS A 10 9.54 22.53 18.27
C HIS A 10 9.55 22.85 19.77
N PHE A 11 8.49 22.50 20.48
CA PHE A 11 8.38 22.66 21.94
C PHE A 11 9.40 21.78 22.67
N LEU A 12 9.51 20.50 22.30
CA LEU A 12 10.47 19.53 22.87
C LEU A 12 11.93 19.88 22.51
N ILE A 13 12.19 20.44 21.32
CA ILE A 13 13.55 20.79 20.87
C ILE A 13 14.17 21.99 21.58
N ARG A 14 13.38 22.98 21.99
CA ARG A 14 13.92 24.23 22.54
C ARG A 14 14.56 24.07 23.93
N ARG A 15 14.30 22.98 24.65
CA ARG A 15 14.83 22.76 26.01
C ARG A 15 15.83 21.60 26.06
N THR A 16 17.12 21.92 26.02
CA THR A 16 18.25 20.97 26.10
C THR A 16 18.17 20.05 27.34
N PHE A 17 17.71 20.59 28.47
CA PHE A 17 17.50 19.84 29.70
C PHE A 17 16.41 18.76 29.58
N LEU A 18 15.30 19.07 28.91
CA LEU A 18 14.18 18.15 28.71
C LEU A 18 14.57 17.00 27.76
N LYS A 19 15.45 17.27 26.78
CA LYS A 19 16.02 16.23 25.89
C LYS A 19 16.83 15.19 26.67
N VAL A 20 17.72 15.68 27.55
CA VAL A 20 18.57 14.81 28.37
C VAL A 20 17.71 14.04 29.36
N LEU A 21 16.78 14.70 30.04
CA LEU A 21 15.90 14.05 31.01
C LEU A 21 15.02 12.96 30.39
N ILE A 22 14.34 13.23 29.27
CA ILE A 22 13.50 12.22 28.59
C ILE A 22 14.36 11.06 28.07
N SER A 23 15.53 11.35 27.48
CA SER A 23 16.45 10.32 27.01
C SER A 23 16.98 9.46 28.15
N LEU A 24 17.34 10.07 29.29
CA LEU A 24 17.84 9.38 30.47
C LEU A 24 16.74 8.53 31.11
N VAL A 25 15.53 9.08 31.25
CA VAL A 25 14.38 8.36 31.81
C VAL A 25 14.02 7.18 30.95
N VAL A 26 13.90 7.33 29.63
CA VAL A 26 13.54 6.21 28.73
C VAL A 26 14.63 5.14 28.66
N LEU A 27 15.91 5.53 28.72
CA LEU A 27 17.04 4.61 28.71
C LEU A 27 17.16 3.87 30.05
N LEU A 28 16.97 4.58 31.17
CA LEU A 28 16.96 3.99 32.51
C LEU A 28 15.74 3.11 32.75
N THR A 29 14.54 3.50 32.29
CA THR A 29 13.34 2.65 32.38
C THR A 29 13.45 1.45 31.47
N GLY A 30 14.03 1.57 30.27
CA GLY A 30 14.27 0.44 29.37
C GLY A 30 15.30 -0.55 29.90
N LEU A 31 16.40 -0.06 30.47
CA LEU A 31 17.41 -0.91 31.13
C LEU A 31 16.84 -1.56 32.40
N TYR A 32 16.12 -0.81 33.23
CA TYR A 32 15.43 -1.31 34.42
C TYR A 32 14.36 -2.35 34.06
N ALA A 33 13.60 -2.12 32.99
CA ALA A 33 12.63 -3.06 32.44
C ALA A 33 13.30 -4.34 31.92
N LEU A 34 14.46 -4.26 31.26
CA LEU A 34 15.24 -5.42 30.84
C LEU A 34 15.76 -6.23 32.04
N VAL A 35 16.16 -5.55 33.12
CA VAL A 35 16.63 -6.17 34.37
C VAL A 35 15.47 -6.83 35.14
N ASN A 36 14.29 -6.21 35.17
CA ASN A 36 13.14 -6.67 35.97
C ASN A 36 12.06 -7.47 35.21
N SER A 37 12.09 -7.57 33.88
CA SER A 37 11.12 -8.34 33.05
C SER A 37 11.29 -9.87 33.13
N GLY A 38 11.97 -10.38 34.15
CA GLY A 38 12.18 -11.82 34.33
C GLY A 38 13.33 -12.41 33.52
N PHE A 39 14.05 -11.62 32.70
CA PHE A 39 15.25 -12.12 32.00
C PHE A 39 16.43 -12.39 32.96
N TYR A 40 16.40 -11.84 34.17
CA TYR A 40 17.40 -12.08 35.22
C TYR A 40 16.82 -12.29 36.63
N ALA A 41 15.51 -12.07 36.85
CA ALA A 41 14.93 -11.95 38.20
C ALA A 41 14.57 -13.28 38.90
N SER A 42 14.98 -14.43 38.38
CA SER A 42 14.98 -15.70 39.12
C SER A 42 16.25 -16.52 38.92
N GLY A 43 17.24 -16.00 38.18
CA GLY A 43 18.34 -16.81 37.65
C GLY A 43 19.73 -16.47 38.15
N TRP A 44 19.95 -15.40 38.93
CA TRP A 44 21.31 -15.02 39.37
C TRP A 44 21.51 -14.97 40.88
N GLU A 45 20.51 -14.51 41.65
CA GLU A 45 20.49 -14.77 43.09
C GLU A 45 20.22 -16.26 43.36
N GLY A 46 19.32 -16.86 42.57
CA GLY A 46 19.09 -18.30 42.54
C GLY A 46 20.34 -19.08 42.15
N LEU A 47 21.10 -18.69 41.12
CA LEU A 47 22.30 -19.42 40.67
C LEU A 47 23.49 -19.30 41.64
N MET A 48 23.66 -18.18 42.35
CA MET A 48 24.71 -18.10 43.39
C MET A 48 24.33 -18.88 44.66
N ILE A 49 23.04 -18.94 45.00
CA ILE A 49 22.51 -19.73 46.11
C ILE A 49 22.42 -21.22 45.72
N ASP A 50 22.13 -21.55 44.46
CA ASP A 50 22.02 -22.91 43.92
C ASP A 50 23.37 -23.48 43.51
N ILE A 51 24.42 -22.68 43.28
CA ILE A 51 25.80 -23.19 43.22
C ILE A 51 26.29 -23.51 44.64
N SER A 52 25.85 -22.75 45.66
CA SER A 52 26.06 -23.08 47.07
C SER A 52 25.25 -24.32 47.50
N ASN A 53 24.03 -24.51 46.97
CA ASN A 53 23.18 -25.67 47.26
C ASN A 53 23.42 -26.85 46.29
N ALA A 54 24.08 -26.68 45.14
CA ALA A 54 24.49 -27.77 44.25
C ALA A 54 25.65 -28.59 44.84
N LEU A 55 26.27 -28.10 45.93
CA LEU A 55 27.10 -28.90 46.83
C LEU A 55 26.27 -29.71 47.85
N GLY A 56 24.93 -29.65 47.80
CA GLY A 56 24.05 -30.42 48.66
C GLY A 56 22.57 -30.42 48.24
N GLY A 57 22.15 -31.45 47.50
CA GLY A 57 20.79 -32.02 47.61
C GLY A 57 19.65 -31.39 46.81
N VAL A 58 19.36 -32.02 45.68
CA VAL A 58 18.10 -32.14 44.90
C VAL A 58 16.81 -31.50 45.47
N SER A 59 16.11 -30.69 44.64
CA SER A 59 14.65 -30.79 44.48
C SER A 59 14.21 -30.50 43.04
N GLN A 60 13.31 -31.34 42.52
CA GLN A 60 12.87 -31.45 41.13
C GLN A 60 11.52 -30.73 40.92
N GLY A 61 11.33 -30.06 39.78
CA GLY A 61 9.99 -29.65 39.33
C GLY A 61 9.98 -28.57 38.24
N SER A 62 10.48 -27.36 38.54
CA SER A 62 10.51 -26.20 37.62
C SER A 62 11.86 -26.02 36.92
N ASP A 63 12.90 -26.62 37.50
CA ASP A 63 14.31 -26.39 37.16
C ASP A 63 14.75 -27.14 35.90
N GLN A 64 14.04 -28.22 35.54
CA GLN A 64 14.33 -29.04 34.36
C GLN A 64 13.86 -28.37 33.05
N TYR A 65 12.81 -27.54 33.12
CA TYR A 65 12.23 -26.87 31.95
C TYR A 65 13.04 -25.63 31.56
N LEU A 66 13.46 -24.81 32.54
CA LEU A 66 14.34 -23.65 32.33
C LEU A 66 15.73 -24.09 31.84
N LYS A 67 16.26 -25.19 32.40
CA LYS A 67 17.48 -25.84 31.92
C LYS A 67 17.33 -26.34 30.49
N SER A 68 16.18 -26.91 30.10
CA SER A 68 15.95 -27.34 28.70
C SER A 68 15.89 -26.16 27.71
N ILE A 69 15.31 -25.02 28.12
CA ILE A 69 15.22 -23.81 27.30
C ILE A 69 16.61 -23.19 27.14
N LEU A 70 17.35 -23.02 28.23
CA LEU A 70 18.72 -22.51 28.19
C LEU A 70 19.64 -23.48 27.42
N TYR A 71 19.46 -24.79 27.56
CA TYR A 71 20.23 -25.80 26.82
C TYR A 71 19.88 -25.84 25.32
N ASN A 72 18.63 -25.53 24.93
CA ASN A 72 18.23 -25.39 23.52
C ASN A 72 18.68 -24.05 22.92
N LEU A 73 18.59 -22.94 23.66
CA LEU A 73 19.07 -21.62 23.25
C LEU A 73 20.59 -21.58 23.11
N PHE A 74 21.29 -22.15 24.10
CA PHE A 74 22.74 -22.26 24.17
C PHE A 74 23.23 -23.63 23.68
N SER A 75 22.41 -24.37 22.94
CA SER A 75 22.94 -25.43 22.08
C SER A 75 23.92 -24.75 21.12
N SER A 76 25.08 -25.35 20.91
CA SER A 76 26.17 -24.71 20.16
C SER A 76 25.75 -24.25 18.76
N GLN A 77 24.74 -24.87 18.16
CA GLN A 77 24.17 -24.50 16.86
C GLN A 77 23.22 -23.30 16.91
N ASN A 78 22.25 -23.26 17.83
CA ASN A 78 21.28 -22.15 17.88
C ASN A 78 21.94 -20.83 18.33
N LEU A 79 22.88 -20.91 19.26
CA LEU A 79 23.68 -19.75 19.68
C LEU A 79 24.55 -19.23 18.53
N ALA A 80 25.19 -20.11 17.77
CA ALA A 80 25.98 -19.73 16.60
C ALA A 80 25.12 -19.05 15.53
N ILE A 81 23.93 -19.59 15.25
CA ILE A 81 22.97 -19.00 14.30
C ILE A 81 22.54 -17.60 14.75
N PHE A 82 22.17 -17.44 16.02
CA PHE A 82 21.77 -16.15 16.58
C PHE A 82 22.89 -15.10 16.51
N ILE A 83 24.13 -15.49 16.86
CA ILE A 83 25.30 -14.61 16.78
C ILE A 83 25.57 -14.19 15.34
N VAL A 84 25.56 -15.15 14.40
CA VAL A 84 25.79 -14.87 12.97
C VAL A 84 24.73 -13.89 12.44
N ILE A 85 23.46 -14.10 12.76
CA ILE A 85 22.38 -13.23 12.30
C ILE A 85 22.48 -11.83 12.92
N SER A 86 22.84 -11.74 14.21
CA SER A 86 23.05 -10.46 14.88
C SER A 86 24.23 -9.67 14.28
N LEU A 87 25.32 -10.36 13.94
CA LEU A 87 26.46 -9.78 13.25
C LEU A 87 26.09 -9.32 11.83
N MET A 88 25.34 -10.12 11.07
CA MET A 88 24.85 -9.72 9.74
C MET A 88 23.94 -8.47 9.82
N TYR A 89 23.04 -8.43 10.81
CA TYR A 89 22.19 -7.27 11.06
C TYR A 89 23.02 -6.02 11.40
N PHE A 90 24.03 -6.16 12.26
CA PHE A 90 24.99 -5.10 12.56
C PHE A 90 25.72 -4.63 11.30
N SER A 91 26.25 -5.55 10.48
CA SER A 91 26.97 -5.23 9.25
C SER A 91 26.09 -4.49 8.24
N LEU A 92 24.82 -4.86 8.09
CA LEU A 92 23.86 -4.19 7.22
C LEU A 92 23.52 -2.77 7.71
N LEU A 93 23.28 -2.62 9.01
CA LEU A 93 23.07 -1.29 9.61
C LEU A 93 24.32 -0.42 9.48
N PHE A 94 25.51 -0.98 9.71
CA PHE A 94 26.77 -0.27 9.56
C PHE A 94 27.03 0.14 8.11
N TYR A 95 26.78 -0.74 7.14
CA TYR A 95 26.88 -0.43 5.71
C TYR A 95 25.97 0.76 5.33
N MET A 96 24.76 0.80 5.89
CA MET A 96 23.82 1.89 5.67
C MET A 96 24.25 3.19 6.33
N LEU A 97 24.56 3.13 7.62
CA LEU A 97 24.82 4.30 8.45
C LEU A 97 26.21 4.88 8.23
N LYS A 98 27.16 4.06 7.74
CA LYS A 98 28.58 4.37 7.56
C LYS A 98 29.25 4.98 8.80
N SER A 99 28.65 4.78 9.97
CA SER A 99 29.05 5.41 11.22
C SER A 99 28.79 4.44 12.36
N PHE A 100 29.87 4.08 13.05
CA PHE A 100 29.81 3.15 14.18
C PHE A 100 28.91 3.68 15.29
N ARG A 101 29.04 4.97 15.64
CA ARG A 101 28.20 5.63 16.64
C ARG A 101 26.71 5.55 16.28
N ASN A 102 26.35 5.91 15.04
CA ASN A 102 24.94 5.90 14.63
C ASN A 102 24.38 4.47 14.59
N THR A 103 25.22 3.48 14.27
CA THR A 103 24.85 2.05 14.30
C THR A 103 24.61 1.57 15.73
N LEU A 104 25.43 1.99 16.68
CA LEU A 104 25.24 1.65 18.09
C LEU A 104 23.99 2.31 18.68
N ILE A 105 23.76 3.59 18.37
CA ILE A 105 22.54 4.31 18.75
C ILE A 105 21.29 3.60 18.21
N ALA A 106 21.38 3.10 16.98
CA ALA A 106 20.29 2.37 16.37
C ALA A 106 19.93 1.07 17.09
N LEU A 107 20.95 0.29 17.42
CA LEU A 107 20.81 -0.97 18.15
C LEU A 107 20.32 -0.75 19.58
N LEU A 108 20.80 0.28 20.25
CA LEU A 108 20.30 0.69 21.57
C LEU A 108 18.82 1.06 21.51
N GLY A 109 18.39 1.83 20.51
CA GLY A 109 16.98 2.15 20.32
C GLY A 109 16.10 0.91 20.13
N LEU A 110 16.59 -0.08 19.39
CA LEU A 110 15.91 -1.36 19.20
C LEU A 110 15.80 -2.16 20.50
N LEU A 111 16.91 -2.30 21.25
CA LEU A 111 16.94 -2.99 22.54
C LEU A 111 15.98 -2.35 23.55
N VAL A 112 15.99 -1.02 23.65
CA VAL A 112 15.08 -0.31 24.57
C VAL A 112 13.63 -0.48 24.14
N THR A 113 13.35 -0.53 22.84
CA THR A 113 11.99 -0.75 22.34
C THR A 113 11.47 -2.15 22.69
N VAL A 114 12.27 -3.18 22.43
CA VAL A 114 11.93 -4.58 22.75
C VAL A 114 11.77 -4.75 24.27
N GLY A 115 12.75 -4.28 25.05
CA GLY A 115 12.76 -4.43 26.51
C GLY A 115 11.56 -3.80 27.20
N ASN A 116 11.20 -2.56 26.83
CA ASN A 116 10.02 -1.89 27.39
C ASN A 116 8.71 -2.60 26.98
N ALA A 117 8.61 -3.08 25.74
CA ALA A 117 7.40 -3.74 25.28
C ALA A 117 7.16 -5.08 25.98
N VAL A 118 8.21 -5.89 26.11
CA VAL A 118 8.17 -7.16 26.85
C VAL A 118 7.82 -6.92 28.32
N TRP A 119 8.41 -5.90 28.94
CA TRP A 119 8.11 -5.56 30.34
C TRP A 119 6.65 -5.15 30.56
N ILE A 120 6.10 -4.25 29.72
CA ILE A 120 4.69 -3.85 29.82
C ILE A 120 3.77 -5.06 29.61
N ALA A 121 4.04 -5.88 28.60
CA ALA A 121 3.24 -7.06 28.33
C ALA A 121 3.33 -8.11 29.46
N SER A 122 4.48 -8.23 30.12
CA SER A 122 4.66 -9.11 31.29
C SER A 122 3.84 -8.67 32.49
N ILE A 123 3.72 -7.36 32.73
CA ILE A 123 2.87 -6.82 33.80
C ILE A 123 1.39 -7.10 33.51
N GLN A 124 0.98 -6.96 32.24
CA GLN A 124 -0.42 -7.13 31.85
C GLN A 124 -0.92 -8.59 31.93
N ASN A 125 -0.02 -9.57 31.75
CA ASN A 125 -0.38 -10.98 31.68
C ASN A 125 0.11 -11.83 32.87
N ASN A 126 0.67 -11.22 33.92
CA ASN A 126 1.30 -11.94 35.05
C ASN A 126 2.37 -12.96 34.60
N GLY A 127 3.19 -12.56 33.63
CA GLY A 127 4.19 -13.42 32.97
C GLY A 127 3.92 -13.60 31.48
N LEU A 128 4.96 -13.98 30.73
CA LEU A 128 4.89 -14.19 29.28
C LEU A 128 5.41 -15.57 28.91
N ASN A 129 4.79 -16.17 27.89
CA ASN A 129 5.37 -17.30 27.21
C ASN A 129 6.64 -16.86 26.45
N VAL A 130 7.71 -17.63 26.57
CA VAL A 130 8.99 -17.38 25.89
C VAL A 130 8.82 -17.41 24.37
N ASP A 131 7.99 -18.31 23.84
CA ASP A 131 7.68 -18.36 22.41
C ASP A 131 7.01 -17.06 21.96
N ALA A 132 6.17 -16.45 22.82
CA ALA A 132 5.54 -15.17 22.49
C ALA A 132 6.56 -14.04 22.31
N VAL A 133 7.62 -14.04 23.14
CA VAL A 133 8.74 -13.08 23.06
C VAL A 133 9.55 -13.33 21.78
N TRP A 134 9.82 -14.59 21.43
CA TRP A 134 10.51 -14.93 20.18
C TRP A 134 9.74 -14.48 18.94
N PHE A 135 8.46 -14.79 18.85
CA PHE A 135 7.61 -14.37 17.73
C PHE A 135 7.51 -12.85 17.60
N SER A 136 7.58 -12.11 18.71
CA SER A 136 7.47 -10.65 18.71
C SER A 136 8.78 -9.92 18.31
N LEU A 137 9.93 -10.60 18.29
CA LEU A 137 11.17 -10.05 17.72
C LEU A 137 11.04 -9.70 16.23
N ILE A 138 10.04 -10.22 15.52
CA ILE A 138 9.76 -9.86 14.13
C ILE A 138 9.41 -8.38 13.99
N THR A 139 8.58 -7.84 14.88
CA THR A 139 8.20 -6.43 14.79
C THR A 139 9.32 -5.52 15.26
N ALA A 140 10.40 -6.05 15.85
CA ALA A 140 11.62 -5.28 16.12
C ALA A 140 12.21 -4.69 14.83
N ASN A 141 12.01 -5.32 13.67
CA ASN A 141 12.45 -4.72 12.41
C ASN A 141 11.68 -3.45 12.04
N ILE A 142 10.38 -3.43 12.35
CA ILE A 142 9.53 -2.25 12.13
C ILE A 142 10.04 -1.09 12.98
N THR A 143 10.64 -1.37 14.13
CA THR A 143 11.23 -0.35 15.00
C THR A 143 12.58 0.17 14.50
N ALA A 144 13.25 -0.56 13.61
CA ALA A 144 14.45 -0.12 12.88
C ALA A 144 14.14 0.72 11.62
N ALA A 145 12.89 0.70 11.14
CA ALA A 145 12.46 1.47 9.98
C ALA A 145 12.75 2.98 10.09
N PRO A 146 12.49 3.67 11.22
CA PRO A 146 12.84 5.08 11.40
C PRO A 146 14.33 5.32 11.27
N ILE A 147 15.17 4.41 11.74
CA ILE A 147 16.64 4.52 11.71
C ILE A 147 17.14 4.43 10.27
N LEU A 148 16.66 3.43 9.54
CA LEU A 148 16.97 3.24 8.13
C LEU A 148 16.45 4.40 7.27
N PHE A 149 15.30 4.98 7.63
CA PHE A 149 14.73 6.10 6.88
C PHE A 149 15.43 7.43 7.21
N ILE A 150 15.61 7.75 8.49
CA ILE A 150 16.30 8.97 8.95
C ILE A 150 17.77 9.00 8.48
N SER A 151 18.45 7.86 8.41
CA SER A 151 19.84 7.77 7.90
C SER A 151 20.03 8.15 6.43
N PHE A 152 18.99 8.00 5.60
CA PHE A 152 19.00 8.53 4.24
C PHE A 152 18.81 10.05 4.24
N TRP A 153 17.95 10.54 5.13
CA TRP A 153 17.50 11.92 5.14
C TRP A 153 18.45 12.90 5.84
N ILE A 154 19.27 12.43 6.79
CA ILE A 154 20.41 13.20 7.32
C ILE A 154 21.34 13.69 6.19
N ARG A 155 21.32 13.02 5.03
CA ARG A 155 22.08 13.38 3.82
C ARG A 155 21.41 14.45 2.94
N LEU A 156 20.11 14.74 3.11
CA LEU A 156 19.33 15.62 2.22
C LEU A 156 19.10 17.04 2.73
N GLY A 157 19.33 17.34 4.01
CA GLY A 157 19.21 18.70 4.55
C GLY A 157 18.18 18.85 5.65
N LYS A 158 17.49 20.01 5.73
CA LYS A 158 16.74 20.48 6.92
C LYS A 158 15.82 19.43 7.56
N THR A 159 15.94 19.27 8.88
CA THR A 159 15.25 18.25 9.70
C THR A 159 13.71 18.30 9.62
N GLU A 160 13.14 19.47 9.32
CA GLU A 160 11.68 19.66 9.20
C GLU A 160 11.09 18.95 7.97
N GLU A 161 11.77 19.06 6.82
CA GLU A 161 11.38 18.34 5.60
C GLU A 161 11.50 16.82 5.81
N ILE A 162 12.55 16.37 6.50
CA ILE A 162 12.77 14.96 6.84
C ILE A 162 11.59 14.38 7.63
N LEU A 163 11.10 15.12 8.64
CA LEU A 163 9.97 14.68 9.45
C LEU A 163 8.68 14.65 8.63
N GLU A 164 8.40 15.66 7.82
CA GLU A 164 7.23 15.65 6.93
C GLU A 164 7.20 14.41 6.02
N PHE A 165 8.37 13.96 5.54
CA PHE A 165 8.47 12.82 4.62
C PHE A 165 8.53 11.45 5.28
N SER A 166 9.05 11.37 6.50
CA SER A 166 9.28 10.11 7.22
C SER A 166 8.12 9.74 8.13
N VAL A 167 7.43 10.74 8.67
CA VAL A 167 6.34 10.56 9.64
C VAL A 167 5.17 9.84 8.99
N THR A 168 4.77 10.23 7.78
CA THR A 168 3.55 9.69 7.15
C THR A 168 3.68 8.19 6.80
N PRO A 169 4.73 7.72 6.09
CA PRO A 169 4.90 6.28 5.84
C PRO A 169 5.02 5.46 7.11
N PHE A 170 5.70 6.00 8.12
CA PHE A 170 5.92 5.30 9.37
C PHE A 170 4.63 5.19 10.18
N LEU A 171 3.95 6.30 10.47
CA LEU A 171 2.68 6.30 11.21
C LEU A 171 1.59 5.48 10.51
N THR A 172 1.50 5.55 9.19
CA THR A 172 0.51 4.74 8.46
C THR A 172 0.81 3.26 8.56
N SER A 173 2.07 2.86 8.39
CA SER A 173 2.45 1.46 8.49
C SER A 173 2.28 0.90 9.90
N THR A 174 2.65 1.67 10.94
CA THR A 174 2.50 1.23 12.34
C THR A 174 1.03 1.19 12.74
N ALA A 175 0.21 2.14 12.30
CA ALA A 175 -1.23 2.12 12.53
C ALA A 175 -1.90 0.93 11.84
N VAL A 176 -1.60 0.68 10.56
CA VAL A 176 -2.16 -0.49 9.85
C VAL A 176 -1.72 -1.78 10.52
N MET A 177 -0.43 -1.92 10.87
CA MET A 177 0.05 -3.11 11.56
C MET A 177 -0.64 -3.32 12.92
N ALA A 178 -0.75 -2.27 13.74
CA ALA A 178 -1.41 -2.36 15.04
C ALA A 178 -2.88 -2.80 14.90
N ILE A 179 -3.61 -2.25 13.93
CA ILE A 179 -5.01 -2.61 13.70
C ILE A 179 -5.13 -4.05 13.16
N VAL A 180 -4.25 -4.47 12.24
CA VAL A 180 -4.21 -5.86 11.74
C VAL A 180 -3.99 -6.84 12.89
N LEU A 181 -3.02 -6.54 13.77
CA LEU A 181 -2.75 -7.37 14.95
C LEU A 181 -3.93 -7.39 15.93
N MET A 182 -4.60 -6.26 16.15
CA MET A 182 -5.81 -6.21 17.00
C MET A 182 -6.97 -7.03 16.42
N LEU A 183 -7.18 -6.99 15.11
CA LEU A 183 -8.21 -7.80 14.45
C LEU A 183 -7.89 -9.29 14.55
N PHE A 184 -6.60 -9.65 14.49
CA PHE A 184 -6.15 -11.02 14.68
C PHE A 184 -6.33 -11.52 16.12
N MET A 185 -6.28 -10.61 17.11
CA MET A 185 -6.42 -10.94 18.55
C MET A 185 -7.78 -11.57 18.88
N GLN A 186 -8.83 -11.19 18.14
CA GLN A 186 -10.19 -11.65 18.39
C GLN A 186 -10.40 -13.14 18.08
N GLU A 187 -9.51 -13.74 17.28
CA GLU A 187 -9.68 -15.08 16.72
C GLU A 187 -8.62 -16.06 17.26
N SER A 188 -7.87 -15.70 18.31
CA SER A 188 -6.61 -16.36 18.66
C SER A 188 -6.48 -16.81 20.12
N GLY A 189 -5.70 -17.87 20.34
CA GLY A 189 -5.47 -18.48 21.65
C GLY A 189 -4.50 -17.68 22.52
N ILE A 190 -4.29 -18.10 23.77
CA ILE A 190 -3.51 -17.37 24.79
C ILE A 190 -2.10 -16.99 24.28
N LEU A 191 -1.39 -17.93 23.65
CA LEU A 191 -0.04 -17.69 23.11
C LEU A 191 -0.04 -16.57 22.05
N ILE A 192 -1.00 -16.60 21.13
CA ILE A 192 -1.09 -15.65 20.02
C ILE A 192 -1.52 -14.27 20.53
N ASN A 193 -2.42 -14.22 21.52
CA ASN A 193 -2.79 -12.97 22.18
C ASN A 193 -1.58 -12.31 22.87
N GLN A 194 -0.71 -13.11 23.52
CA GLN A 194 0.54 -12.58 24.08
C GLN A 194 1.49 -12.07 23.00
N ILE A 195 1.66 -12.80 21.89
CA ILE A 195 2.44 -12.35 20.71
C ILE A 195 1.92 -11.00 20.23
N ILE A 196 0.62 -10.91 19.98
CA ILE A 196 -0.04 -9.70 19.46
C ILE A 196 0.16 -8.52 20.42
N LEU A 197 -0.04 -8.73 21.72
CA LEU A 197 0.07 -7.68 22.72
C LEU A 197 1.49 -7.09 22.79
N ILE A 198 2.52 -7.95 22.81
CA ILE A 198 3.92 -7.50 22.78
C ILE A 198 4.17 -6.69 21.51
N ASN A 199 3.73 -7.18 20.35
CA ASN A 199 3.92 -6.51 19.06
C ASN A 199 3.22 -5.14 19.00
N ILE A 200 2.02 -4.98 19.58
CA ILE A 200 1.32 -3.69 19.67
C ILE A 200 2.14 -2.70 20.50
N TRP A 201 2.63 -3.10 21.67
CA TRP A 201 3.48 -2.24 22.50
C TRP A 201 4.79 -1.90 21.82
N MET A 202 5.42 -2.85 21.14
CA MET A 202 6.62 -2.61 20.34
C MET A 202 6.38 -1.56 19.26
N LEU A 203 5.25 -1.64 18.55
CA LEU A 203 4.89 -0.65 17.53
C LEU A 203 4.70 0.75 18.15
N LEU A 204 3.97 0.86 19.27
CA LEU A 204 3.75 2.14 19.94
C LEU A 204 5.07 2.77 20.44
N ILE A 205 5.91 1.98 21.12
CA ILE A 205 7.20 2.46 21.63
C ILE A 205 8.13 2.80 20.46
N SER A 206 8.08 2.06 19.36
CA SER A 206 8.86 2.36 18.17
C SER A 206 8.49 3.69 17.52
N VAL A 207 7.21 4.07 17.58
CA VAL A 207 6.76 5.38 17.09
C VAL A 207 7.40 6.49 17.90
N LEU A 208 7.40 6.35 19.23
CA LEU A 208 8.02 7.29 20.15
C LEU A 208 9.55 7.35 19.94
N MET A 209 10.21 6.19 19.89
CA MET A 209 11.64 6.09 19.68
C MET A 209 12.06 6.68 18.34
N GLY A 210 11.40 6.27 17.26
CA GLY A 210 11.76 6.65 15.90
C GLY A 210 11.50 8.11 15.57
N LEU A 211 10.39 8.70 16.03
CA LEU A 211 10.01 10.07 15.67
C LEU A 211 10.46 11.13 16.68
N ILE A 212 10.66 10.77 17.94
CA ILE A 212 10.99 11.73 19.01
C ILE A 212 12.45 11.59 19.42
N ILE A 213 12.89 10.38 19.77
CA ILE A 213 14.18 10.18 20.46
C ILE A 213 15.35 10.06 19.47
N LEU A 214 15.20 9.23 18.44
CA LEU A 214 16.26 8.95 17.47
C LEU A 214 16.73 10.20 16.68
N PRO A 215 15.85 11.11 16.23
CA PRO A 215 16.26 12.35 15.57
C PRO A 215 17.07 13.29 16.49
N LEU A 216 16.92 13.18 17.82
CA LEU A 216 17.68 13.97 18.78
C LEU A 216 19.09 13.42 18.99
N TRP A 217 19.29 12.11 18.79
CA TRP A 217 20.57 11.43 19.00
C TRP A 217 21.45 11.36 17.75
N LEU A 218 20.86 11.44 16.56
CA LEU A 218 21.61 11.39 15.30
C LEU A 218 22.20 12.76 14.93
N CYS A 219 23.53 12.86 14.83
CA CYS A 219 24.19 14.08 14.35
C CYS A 219 24.20 14.18 12.82
N LYS A 220 24.29 15.42 12.34
CA LYS A 220 24.41 15.75 10.91
C LYS A 220 25.82 15.43 10.39
N GLU A 221 25.93 14.48 9.47
CA GLU A 221 27.18 14.20 8.75
C GLU A 221 27.05 14.72 7.31
N LYS A 222 28.06 15.48 6.84
CA LYS A 222 28.08 16.01 5.46
C LYS A 222 28.73 14.98 4.53
N GLU A 223 27.97 14.46 3.57
CA GLU A 223 28.50 13.66 2.46
C GLU A 223 28.34 14.45 1.14
N THR A 224 29.34 14.39 0.27
CA THR A 224 29.35 15.04 -1.04
C THR A 224 28.43 14.31 -2.02
N ARG A 225 27.60 15.08 -2.72
CA ARG A 225 26.46 14.61 -3.52
C ARG A 225 26.94 13.96 -4.82
N ASN A 226 27.07 12.63 -4.85
CA ASN A 226 27.39 11.92 -6.09
C ASN A 226 26.12 11.66 -6.92
N LYS A 227 26.02 12.30 -8.09
CA LYS A 227 24.89 12.17 -9.03
C LYS A 227 25.04 10.89 -9.86
N ASN A 228 24.66 9.74 -9.31
CA ASN A 228 24.57 8.54 -10.14
C ASN A 228 23.26 8.54 -10.94
N LYS A 229 23.43 8.67 -12.26
CA LYS A 229 22.38 8.60 -13.28
C LYS A 229 22.15 7.12 -13.59
N VAL A 230 21.19 6.48 -12.92
CA VAL A 230 20.74 5.14 -13.34
C VAL A 230 19.69 5.31 -14.45
N ARG A 231 20.00 4.72 -15.60
CA ARG A 231 19.23 4.78 -16.84
C ARG A 231 18.95 3.34 -17.25
N THR A 232 17.71 2.92 -17.40
CA THR A 232 17.41 1.61 -18.01
C THR A 232 16.04 1.59 -18.67
N SER A 233 16.03 1.07 -19.91
CA SER A 233 14.86 0.84 -20.77
C SER A 233 14.23 -0.56 -20.55
N PHE A 234 14.81 -1.37 -19.66
CA PHE A 234 14.42 -2.76 -19.34
C PHE A 234 13.23 -2.91 -18.38
N GLU A 235 12.78 -1.84 -17.72
CA GLU A 235 11.74 -1.92 -16.68
C GLU A 235 10.36 -2.36 -17.22
N LYS A 236 10.05 -2.07 -18.49
CA LYS A 236 8.71 -2.33 -19.05
C LYS A 236 8.42 -3.83 -19.19
N TYR A 237 9.40 -4.61 -19.65
CA TYR A 237 9.22 -6.06 -19.84
C TYR A 237 9.12 -6.78 -18.49
N ILE A 238 9.96 -6.38 -17.51
CA ILE A 238 9.92 -6.94 -16.16
C ILE A 238 8.55 -6.68 -15.51
N VAL A 239 8.00 -5.47 -15.66
CA VAL A 239 6.67 -5.16 -15.15
C VAL A 239 5.59 -6.03 -15.81
N GLY A 240 5.64 -6.16 -17.15
CA GLY A 240 4.72 -7.05 -17.86
C GLY A 240 4.77 -8.49 -17.34
N THR A 241 5.97 -9.01 -17.11
CA THR A 241 6.17 -10.35 -16.53
C THR A 241 5.62 -10.46 -15.12
N ILE A 242 5.88 -9.48 -14.22
CA ILE A 242 5.36 -9.52 -12.84
C ILE A 242 3.83 -9.54 -12.84
N VAL A 243 3.19 -8.69 -13.65
CA VAL A 243 1.72 -8.64 -13.74
C VAL A 243 1.17 -9.95 -14.31
N LEU A 244 1.75 -10.46 -15.40
CA LEU A 244 1.31 -11.71 -16.02
C LEU A 244 1.48 -12.91 -15.07
N VAL A 245 2.65 -13.04 -14.45
CA VAL A 245 2.92 -14.10 -13.47
C VAL A 245 1.96 -14.00 -12.29
N THR A 246 1.68 -12.80 -11.79
CA THR A 246 0.70 -12.61 -10.71
C THR A 246 -0.68 -13.11 -11.13
N ILE A 247 -1.13 -12.77 -12.35
CA ILE A 247 -2.42 -13.25 -12.89
C ILE A 247 -2.42 -14.78 -13.01
N VAL A 248 -1.34 -15.38 -13.51
CA VAL A 248 -1.20 -16.84 -13.61
C VAL A 248 -1.24 -17.49 -12.23
N LEU A 249 -0.54 -16.93 -11.24
CA LEU A 249 -0.51 -17.42 -9.85
C LEU A 249 -1.90 -17.39 -9.18
N LEU A 250 -2.77 -16.45 -9.55
CA LEU A 250 -4.15 -16.44 -9.05
C LEU A 250 -4.92 -17.72 -9.41
N PHE A 251 -4.63 -18.35 -10.55
CA PHE A 251 -5.27 -19.63 -10.94
C PHE A 251 -4.76 -20.83 -10.12
N PHE A 252 -3.58 -20.72 -9.51
CA PHE A 252 -3.03 -21.76 -8.65
C PHE A 252 -3.56 -21.68 -7.22
N ILE A 253 -4.19 -20.57 -6.84
CA ILE A 253 -4.85 -20.44 -5.54
C ILE A 253 -6.13 -21.30 -5.57
N ARG A 254 -6.05 -22.50 -5.00
CA ARG A 254 -7.17 -23.45 -4.96
C ARG A 254 -8.02 -23.24 -3.71
N LYS A 255 -9.34 -23.37 -3.83
CA LYS A 255 -10.27 -23.29 -2.69
C LYS A 255 -9.99 -24.37 -1.64
N GLU A 256 -9.53 -25.54 -2.08
CA GLU A 256 -9.12 -26.68 -1.24
C GLU A 256 -7.88 -26.37 -0.38
N ALA A 257 -6.99 -25.47 -0.83
CA ALA A 257 -5.82 -25.08 -0.04
C ALA A 257 -6.19 -24.24 1.19
N PHE A 258 -7.42 -23.70 1.25
CA PHE A 258 -7.98 -23.02 2.42
C PHE A 258 -8.91 -23.90 3.24
N ALA A 259 -9.06 -25.18 2.89
CA ALA A 259 -9.77 -26.13 3.74
C ALA A 259 -8.89 -26.39 4.97
N ILE A 260 -9.27 -25.79 6.09
CA ILE A 260 -8.53 -25.91 7.34
C ILE A 260 -8.69 -27.33 7.85
N ASP A 261 -7.57 -28.02 8.04
CA ASP A 261 -7.57 -29.35 8.61
C ASP A 261 -7.91 -29.24 10.11
N THR A 262 -9.21 -29.34 10.41
CA THR A 262 -9.78 -29.15 11.76
C THR A 262 -9.28 -30.14 12.81
N THR A 263 -8.46 -31.13 12.44
CA THR A 263 -8.08 -32.23 13.34
C THR A 263 -6.84 -31.97 14.18
N SER A 264 -6.04 -30.92 13.94
CA SER A 264 -4.76 -30.73 14.64
C SER A 264 -4.73 -29.64 15.75
N PHE A 265 -5.75 -28.81 15.88
CA PHE A 265 -5.87 -27.88 17.03
C PHE A 265 -7.33 -27.68 17.43
N VAL A 266 -7.69 -28.26 18.58
CA VAL A 266 -9.00 -28.15 19.22
C VAL A 266 -9.26 -26.66 19.57
N GLY A 267 -10.16 -26.00 18.83
CA GLY A 267 -10.80 -24.76 19.28
C GLY A 267 -10.82 -23.55 18.35
N PHE A 268 -10.33 -23.63 17.10
CA PHE A 268 -10.36 -22.47 16.18
C PHE A 268 -11.38 -22.65 15.04
N GLU A 269 -12.51 -21.96 15.14
CA GLU A 269 -13.50 -21.86 14.05
C GLU A 269 -13.20 -20.66 13.14
N PHE A 270 -12.36 -20.87 12.13
CA PHE A 270 -12.03 -19.86 11.11
C PHE A 270 -13.15 -19.58 10.09
N ASN A 271 -14.41 -19.72 10.47
CA ASN A 271 -15.57 -19.53 9.59
C ASN A 271 -15.65 -18.10 9.00
N ASN A 272 -14.88 -17.14 9.54
CA ASN A 272 -14.86 -15.72 9.13
C ASN A 272 -13.56 -15.22 8.47
N PHE A 273 -12.62 -16.08 8.05
CA PHE A 273 -11.36 -15.62 7.42
C PHE A 273 -11.56 -14.62 6.24
N PRO A 274 -12.52 -14.82 5.31
CA PRO A 274 -12.80 -13.81 4.29
C PRO A 274 -13.25 -12.46 4.88
N ALA A 275 -14.04 -12.45 5.94
CA ALA A 275 -14.48 -11.22 6.61
C ALA A 275 -13.30 -10.51 7.30
N LEU A 276 -12.38 -11.25 7.91
CA LEU A 276 -11.12 -10.72 8.45
C LEU A 276 -10.24 -10.09 7.35
N LEU A 277 -10.12 -10.74 6.19
CA LEU A 277 -9.36 -10.17 5.08
C LEU A 277 -10.01 -8.87 4.57
N TRP A 278 -11.34 -8.85 4.41
CA TRP A 278 -12.07 -7.63 4.02
C TRP A 278 -11.90 -6.49 5.03
N SER A 279 -11.96 -6.77 6.33
CA SER A 279 -11.77 -5.74 7.35
C SER A 279 -10.36 -5.14 7.29
N ILE A 280 -9.34 -5.96 7.11
CA ILE A 280 -7.94 -5.51 6.95
C ILE A 280 -7.77 -4.65 5.70
N MET A 281 -8.37 -5.05 4.56
CA MET A 281 -8.32 -4.26 3.33
C MET A 281 -9.00 -2.90 3.48
N ILE A 282 -10.16 -2.85 4.15
CA ILE A 282 -10.91 -1.61 4.41
C ILE A 282 -10.09 -0.69 5.32
N VAL A 283 -9.57 -1.21 6.43
CA VAL A 283 -8.72 -0.44 7.36
C VAL A 283 -7.52 0.15 6.62
N TYR A 284 -6.81 -0.67 5.84
CA TYR A 284 -5.69 -0.21 5.04
C TYR A 284 -6.11 0.93 4.10
N ALA A 285 -7.22 0.76 3.37
CA ALA A 285 -7.70 1.75 2.42
C ALA A 285 -8.03 3.08 3.11
N VAL A 286 -8.70 3.04 4.27
CA VAL A 286 -9.05 4.22 5.06
C VAL A 286 -7.80 4.93 5.58
N VAL A 287 -6.87 4.20 6.21
CA VAL A 287 -5.64 4.79 6.77
C VAL A 287 -4.78 5.41 5.67
N GLN A 288 -4.64 4.73 4.53
CA GLN A 288 -3.88 5.27 3.39
C GLN A 288 -4.58 6.46 2.73
N LEU A 289 -5.91 6.45 2.64
CA LEU A 289 -6.66 7.59 2.12
C LEU A 289 -6.49 8.82 3.01
N MET A 290 -6.61 8.64 4.33
CA MET A 290 -6.40 9.72 5.32
C MET A 290 -4.98 10.29 5.23
N ALA A 291 -3.98 9.43 4.99
CA ALA A 291 -2.59 9.83 4.97
C ALA A 291 -2.14 10.53 3.67
N ASN A 292 -2.65 10.09 2.53
CA ASN A 292 -2.25 10.64 1.22
C ASN A 292 -3.22 11.72 0.72
N GLY A 293 -4.44 11.80 1.27
CA GLY A 293 -5.48 12.76 0.87
C GLY A 293 -6.05 12.54 -0.52
N ARG A 294 -5.62 11.47 -1.22
CA ARG A 294 -5.96 11.15 -2.60
C ARG A 294 -6.09 9.64 -2.76
N LEU A 295 -7.24 9.19 -3.24
CA LEU A 295 -7.55 7.76 -3.41
C LEU A 295 -6.60 7.10 -4.42
N GLU A 296 -6.19 7.83 -5.46
CA GLU A 296 -5.33 7.33 -6.52
C GLU A 296 -3.95 6.92 -5.98
N ILE A 297 -3.39 7.71 -5.06
CA ILE A 297 -2.09 7.41 -4.45
C ILE A 297 -2.19 6.19 -3.53
N ALA A 298 -3.27 6.08 -2.76
CA ALA A 298 -3.53 4.93 -1.91
C ALA A 298 -3.68 3.65 -2.74
N LEU A 299 -4.47 3.69 -3.82
CA LEU A 299 -4.67 2.56 -4.74
C LEU A 299 -3.37 2.13 -5.43
N ILE A 300 -2.53 3.07 -5.87
CA ILE A 300 -1.25 2.73 -6.50
C ILE A 300 -0.35 1.96 -5.53
N LYS A 301 -0.25 2.42 -4.29
CA LYS A 301 0.54 1.75 -3.24
C LYS A 301 -0.01 0.36 -2.96
N PHE A 302 -1.33 0.23 -2.90
CA PHE A 302 -2.01 -1.05 -2.68
C PHE A 302 -1.74 -2.06 -3.81
N LEU A 303 -2.02 -1.66 -5.05
CA LEU A 303 -1.86 -2.50 -6.23
C LEU A 303 -0.42 -3.02 -6.37
N ALA A 304 0.55 -2.19 -6.01
CA ALA A 304 1.96 -2.57 -6.08
C ALA A 304 2.36 -3.65 -5.05
N MET A 305 1.59 -3.85 -3.98
CA MET A 305 1.85 -4.85 -2.94
C MET A 305 1.21 -6.21 -3.24
N ILE A 306 0.14 -6.24 -4.05
CA ILE A 306 -0.62 -7.45 -4.39
C ILE A 306 0.27 -8.62 -4.86
N PRO A 307 1.27 -8.43 -5.75
CA PRO A 307 2.09 -9.54 -6.24
C PRO A 307 2.74 -10.36 -5.12
N GLY A 308 3.25 -9.72 -4.07
CA GLY A 308 3.88 -10.43 -2.96
C GLY A 308 2.90 -11.22 -2.10
N ILE A 309 1.67 -10.72 -1.93
CA ILE A 309 0.62 -11.42 -1.17
C ILE A 309 0.08 -12.62 -1.96
N VAL A 310 -0.21 -12.41 -3.24
CA VAL A 310 -0.64 -13.47 -4.16
C VAL A 310 0.40 -14.58 -4.24
N TRP A 311 1.68 -14.20 -4.25
CA TRP A 311 2.78 -15.17 -4.21
C TRP A 311 2.74 -16.07 -2.99
N VAL A 312 2.50 -15.52 -1.79
CA VAL A 312 2.41 -16.33 -0.57
C VAL A 312 1.31 -17.39 -0.68
N PHE A 313 0.11 -16.99 -1.09
CA PHE A 313 -1.01 -17.92 -1.27
C PHE A 313 -0.79 -18.93 -2.39
N ALA A 314 -0.20 -18.51 -3.52
CA ALA A 314 0.01 -19.38 -4.66
C ALA A 314 1.10 -20.41 -4.39
N VAL A 315 2.22 -20.02 -3.78
CA VAL A 315 3.30 -20.95 -3.38
C VAL A 315 2.77 -21.93 -2.35
N ALA A 316 2.04 -21.47 -1.33
CA ALA A 316 1.41 -22.36 -0.36
C ALA A 316 0.50 -23.40 -1.04
N SER A 317 -0.31 -22.97 -2.00
CA SER A 317 -1.19 -23.89 -2.76
C SER A 317 -0.42 -24.86 -3.65
N ILE A 318 0.64 -24.42 -4.35
CA ILE A 318 1.45 -25.23 -5.27
C ILE A 318 2.22 -26.31 -4.52
N PHE A 319 2.79 -25.98 -3.37
CA PHE A 319 3.57 -26.90 -2.55
C PHE A 319 2.75 -27.62 -1.48
N SER A 320 1.42 -27.45 -1.48
CA SER A 320 0.50 -28.05 -0.51
C SER A 320 0.91 -27.78 0.94
N ILE A 321 1.40 -26.56 1.21
CA ILE A 321 1.73 -26.10 2.55
C ILE A 321 0.40 -25.94 3.31
N PRO A 322 0.22 -26.57 4.48
CA PRO A 322 -1.02 -26.48 5.23
C PRO A 322 -1.33 -25.05 5.60
N PHE A 323 -2.58 -24.65 5.42
CA PHE A 323 -3.07 -23.34 5.82
C PHE A 323 -3.36 -23.31 7.32
N ASP A 324 -2.28 -23.20 8.09
CA ASP A 324 -2.31 -23.13 9.55
C ASP A 324 -2.22 -21.68 10.07
N VAL A 325 -2.27 -21.54 11.38
CA VAL A 325 -2.22 -20.24 12.05
C VAL A 325 -0.89 -19.52 11.81
N PHE A 326 0.20 -20.26 11.60
CA PHE A 326 1.52 -19.70 11.36
C PHE A 326 1.67 -19.16 9.93
N LEU A 327 1.20 -19.88 8.91
CA LEU A 327 1.17 -19.39 7.53
C LEU A 327 0.31 -18.13 7.42
N MET A 328 -0.85 -18.13 8.08
CA MET A 328 -1.71 -16.95 8.16
C MET A 328 -1.00 -15.77 8.87
N PHE A 329 -0.30 -16.02 9.97
CA PHE A 329 0.52 -15.00 10.62
C PHE A 329 1.58 -14.42 9.67
N PHE A 330 2.28 -15.27 8.89
CA PHE A 330 3.23 -14.80 7.88
C PHE A 330 2.57 -14.01 6.75
N VAL A 331 1.36 -14.35 6.31
CA VAL A 331 0.60 -13.55 5.34
C VAL A 331 0.36 -12.14 5.88
N PHE A 332 -0.14 -12.01 7.11
CA PHE A 332 -0.40 -10.70 7.72
C PHE A 332 0.88 -9.90 7.93
N LEU A 333 1.96 -10.59 8.29
CA LEU A 333 3.26 -9.97 8.44
C LEU A 333 3.80 -9.43 7.11
N VAL A 334 3.77 -10.25 6.05
CA VAL A 334 4.17 -9.84 4.69
C VAL A 334 3.34 -8.66 4.25
N PHE A 335 2.02 -8.70 4.46
CA PHE A 335 1.12 -7.58 4.17
C PHE A 335 1.59 -6.29 4.85
N ALA A 336 1.74 -6.32 6.17
CA ALA A 336 2.04 -5.13 6.95
C ALA A 336 3.46 -4.57 6.70
N LEU A 337 4.48 -5.42 6.57
CA LEU A 337 5.82 -4.99 6.17
C LEU A 337 5.82 -4.37 4.77
N SER A 338 5.01 -4.91 3.87
CA SER A 338 4.83 -4.37 2.52
C SER A 338 4.13 -3.01 2.51
N VAL A 339 3.21 -2.74 3.47
CA VAL A 339 2.59 -1.41 3.63
C VAL A 339 3.66 -0.34 3.86
N PHE A 340 4.63 -0.62 4.72
CA PHE A 340 5.73 0.29 4.99
C PHE A 340 6.57 0.52 3.73
N MET A 341 7.02 -0.57 3.08
CA MET A 341 7.87 -0.47 1.88
C MET A 341 7.19 0.27 0.74
N GLY A 342 5.93 -0.06 0.44
CA GLY A 342 5.13 0.62 -0.58
C GLY A 342 4.91 2.10 -0.25
N SER A 343 4.64 2.42 1.03
CA SER A 343 4.51 3.81 1.47
C SER A 343 5.82 4.59 1.37
N ALA A 344 6.94 3.97 1.76
CA ALA A 344 8.29 4.53 1.66
C ALA A 344 8.68 4.82 0.21
N VAL A 345 8.52 3.84 -0.69
CA VAL A 345 8.79 4.00 -2.13
C VAL A 345 7.87 5.07 -2.72
N GLY A 346 6.57 5.03 -2.42
CA GLY A 346 5.60 5.99 -2.94
C GLY A 346 5.87 7.43 -2.51
N SER A 347 6.26 7.65 -1.26
CA SER A 347 6.68 8.98 -0.80
C SER A 347 7.91 9.49 -1.56
N ARG A 348 8.88 8.62 -1.86
CA ARG A 348 10.04 9.01 -2.69
C ARG A 348 9.66 9.37 -4.11
N VAL A 349 8.75 8.60 -4.72
CA VAL A 349 8.22 8.90 -6.06
C VAL A 349 7.55 10.27 -6.08
N LEU A 350 6.71 10.56 -5.09
CA LEU A 350 6.01 11.84 -4.97
C LEU A 350 6.96 13.02 -4.80
N ILE A 351 8.00 12.84 -3.98
CA ILE A 351 9.04 13.85 -3.74
C ILE A 351 9.86 14.10 -5.01
N ASN A 352 10.35 13.03 -5.64
CA ASN A 352 11.09 13.15 -6.90
C ASN A 352 10.24 13.86 -7.96
N TYR A 353 8.95 13.54 -8.03
CA TYR A 353 8.02 14.25 -8.91
C TYR A 353 7.87 15.73 -8.53
N LYS A 354 7.68 16.07 -7.25
CA LYS A 354 7.55 17.45 -6.76
C LYS A 354 8.76 18.33 -7.12
N TYR A 355 9.97 17.80 -6.99
CA TYR A 355 11.20 18.59 -7.20
C TYR A 355 11.78 18.50 -8.62
N THR A 356 11.53 17.42 -9.36
CA THR A 356 12.13 17.21 -10.69
C THR A 356 11.13 17.09 -11.83
N GLY A 357 9.83 16.96 -11.53
CA GLY A 357 8.78 16.67 -12.51
C GLY A 357 8.82 15.23 -13.04
N ILE A 358 9.72 14.38 -12.54
CA ILE A 358 9.92 13.01 -13.00
C ILE A 358 9.55 12.05 -11.86
N ALA A 359 8.58 11.17 -12.10
CA ALA A 359 8.19 10.15 -11.13
C ALA A 359 9.11 8.92 -11.23
N LYS A 360 10.10 8.86 -10.35
CA LYS A 360 11.04 7.74 -10.21
C LYS A 360 11.14 7.35 -8.74
N SER A 361 11.38 6.06 -8.47
CA SER A 361 11.55 5.55 -7.12
C SER A 361 12.73 6.24 -6.39
N GLY A 362 13.81 6.56 -7.09
CA GLY A 362 15.01 7.18 -6.50
C GLY A 362 15.90 6.16 -5.80
N ASP A 363 16.78 6.59 -4.89
CA ASP A 363 17.64 5.68 -4.12
C ASP A 363 16.81 4.80 -3.17
N GLN A 364 16.93 3.48 -3.33
CA GLN A 364 16.20 2.48 -2.55
C GLN A 364 17.02 1.79 -1.46
N LYS A 365 18.26 2.21 -1.21
CA LYS A 365 19.16 1.53 -0.26
C LYS A 365 18.55 1.25 1.11
N SER A 366 17.85 2.21 1.71
CA SER A 366 17.23 1.97 3.02
C SER A 366 16.01 1.06 2.97
N THR A 367 15.26 1.03 1.85
CA THR A 367 14.11 0.14 1.72
C THR A 367 14.53 -1.29 1.39
N ILE A 368 15.58 -1.49 0.58
CA ILE A 368 16.11 -2.84 0.34
C ILE A 368 16.75 -3.41 1.60
N VAL A 369 17.51 -2.60 2.36
CA VAL A 369 18.07 -3.06 3.62
C VAL A 369 16.97 -3.39 4.61
N TYR A 370 15.91 -2.60 4.69
CA TYR A 370 14.73 -2.94 5.49
C TYR A 370 14.08 -4.27 5.06
N ALA A 371 13.92 -4.51 3.75
CA ALA A 371 13.36 -5.76 3.25
C ALA A 371 14.23 -6.98 3.61
N ILE A 372 15.55 -6.83 3.49
CA ILE A 372 16.53 -7.86 3.84
C ILE A 372 16.49 -8.14 5.34
N THR A 373 16.56 -7.10 6.17
CA THR A 373 16.53 -7.26 7.62
C THR A 373 15.22 -7.90 8.06
N ALA A 374 14.09 -7.47 7.51
CA ALA A 374 12.79 -8.03 7.84
C ALA A 374 12.68 -9.50 7.40
N SER A 375 13.29 -9.88 6.27
CA SER A 375 13.42 -11.28 5.85
C SER A 375 14.21 -12.11 6.87
N PHE A 376 15.31 -11.58 7.42
CA PHE A 376 16.06 -12.27 8.47
C PHE A 376 15.24 -12.48 9.75
N CYS A 377 14.43 -11.49 10.15
CA CYS A 377 13.52 -11.64 11.27
C CYS A 377 12.49 -12.76 11.07
N ILE A 378 11.96 -12.90 9.85
CA ILE A 378 11.04 -13.99 9.49
C ILE A 378 11.74 -15.35 9.67
N VAL A 379 12.98 -15.47 9.16
CA VAL A 379 13.78 -16.71 9.29
C VAL A 379 14.06 -17.04 10.76
N LEU A 380 14.45 -16.06 11.57
CA LEU A 380 14.73 -16.26 12.99
C LEU A 380 13.54 -16.87 13.74
N VAL A 381 12.33 -16.39 13.47
CA VAL A 381 11.13 -16.92 14.12
C VAL A 381 10.76 -18.30 13.62
N GLY A 382 10.97 -18.56 12.33
CA GLY A 382 10.86 -19.90 11.79
C GLY A 382 11.76 -20.91 12.50
N LEU A 383 13.00 -20.52 12.81
CA LEU A 383 13.97 -21.39 13.47
C LEU A 383 13.73 -21.53 14.98
N GLY A 384 13.14 -20.51 15.62
CA GLY A 384 12.93 -20.48 17.08
C GLY A 384 11.70 -21.22 17.59
N SER A 385 10.77 -21.63 16.71
CA SER A 385 9.43 -22.05 17.12
C SER A 385 9.13 -23.50 16.72
N PRO A 386 9.04 -24.43 17.68
CA PRO A 386 8.65 -25.82 17.41
C PRO A 386 7.24 -25.85 16.80
N GLY A 387 7.13 -26.36 15.56
CA GLY A 387 5.85 -26.48 14.85
C GLY A 387 5.64 -25.48 13.72
N VAL A 388 6.54 -24.51 13.52
CA VAL A 388 6.52 -23.69 12.31
C VAL A 388 7.19 -24.44 11.16
N GLU A 389 6.43 -24.71 10.09
CA GLU A 389 7.02 -25.30 8.90
C GLU A 389 7.99 -24.33 8.22
N LEU A 390 9.21 -24.80 7.93
CA LEU A 390 10.21 -24.05 7.17
C LEU A 390 9.65 -23.57 5.81
N ALA A 391 8.74 -24.34 5.22
CA ALA A 391 8.06 -23.99 3.98
C ALA A 391 7.24 -22.69 4.10
N SER A 392 6.51 -22.51 5.21
CA SER A 392 5.75 -21.28 5.52
C SER A 392 6.67 -20.07 5.68
N VAL A 393 7.84 -20.26 6.31
CA VAL A 393 8.86 -19.23 6.51
C VAL A 393 9.47 -18.78 5.18
N LEU A 394 9.87 -19.72 4.34
CA LEU A 394 10.44 -19.44 3.00
C LEU A 394 9.43 -18.75 2.09
N THR A 395 8.16 -19.15 2.20
CA THR A 395 7.07 -18.52 1.46
C THR A 395 6.87 -17.07 1.92
N GLY A 396 6.91 -16.80 3.23
CA GLY A 396 6.85 -15.44 3.77
C GLY A 396 8.02 -14.54 3.32
N VAL A 397 9.26 -15.04 3.36
CA VAL A 397 10.45 -14.30 2.91
C VAL A 397 10.37 -13.99 1.42
N SER A 398 10.07 -14.98 0.58
CA SER A 398 9.98 -14.78 -0.87
C SER A 398 8.85 -13.82 -1.26
N GLY A 399 7.69 -13.91 -0.58
CA GLY A 399 6.59 -12.97 -0.73
C GLY A 399 6.97 -11.53 -0.36
N LEU A 400 7.70 -11.34 0.75
CA LEU A 400 8.17 -10.02 1.18
C LEU A 400 9.14 -9.39 0.18
N LEU A 401 10.11 -10.16 -0.31
CA LEU A 401 11.07 -9.69 -1.31
C LEU A 401 10.35 -9.34 -2.63
N LEU A 402 9.41 -10.17 -3.07
CA LEU A 402 8.61 -9.88 -4.26
C LEU A 402 7.78 -8.60 -4.07
N ALA A 403 7.16 -8.40 -2.91
CA ALA A 403 6.42 -7.18 -2.61
C ALA A 403 7.30 -5.92 -2.64
N TYR A 404 8.55 -6.02 -2.17
CA TYR A 404 9.54 -4.95 -2.30
C TYR A 404 9.83 -4.63 -3.77
N TYR A 405 10.20 -5.65 -4.56
CA TYR A 405 10.52 -5.47 -5.98
C TYR A 405 9.34 -4.93 -6.79
N SER A 406 8.13 -5.47 -6.56
CA SER A 406 6.92 -5.00 -7.20
C SER A 406 6.60 -3.56 -6.80
N SER A 407 6.82 -3.15 -5.54
CA SER A 407 6.67 -1.76 -5.11
C SER A 407 7.61 -0.81 -5.84
N VAL A 408 8.90 -1.18 -5.99
CA VAL A 408 9.90 -0.35 -6.68
C VAL A 408 9.58 -0.16 -8.16
N LEU A 409 8.95 -1.14 -8.81
CA LEU A 409 8.65 -1.13 -10.23
C LEU A 409 7.25 -0.57 -10.56
N LEU A 410 6.22 -1.04 -9.86
CA LEU A 410 4.82 -0.75 -10.17
C LEU A 410 4.38 0.63 -9.69
N ILE A 411 4.85 1.10 -8.53
CA ILE A 411 4.49 2.43 -8.00
C ILE A 411 4.87 3.56 -8.97
N PRO A 412 6.14 3.69 -9.42
CA PRO A 412 6.50 4.74 -10.37
C PRO A 412 5.81 4.54 -11.73
N LEU A 413 5.53 3.31 -12.15
CA LEU A 413 4.82 3.04 -13.39
C LEU A 413 3.37 3.56 -13.35
N PHE A 414 2.59 3.16 -12.34
CA PHE A 414 1.20 3.61 -12.21
C PHE A 414 1.13 5.11 -11.93
N PHE A 415 2.08 5.65 -11.14
CA PHE A 415 2.14 7.09 -10.92
C PHE A 415 2.44 7.85 -12.21
N ASN A 416 3.41 7.39 -13.02
CA ASN A 416 3.69 8.00 -14.32
C ASN A 416 2.49 7.94 -15.26
N TRP A 417 1.69 6.86 -15.22
CA TRP A 417 0.46 6.76 -16.01
C TRP A 417 -0.56 7.86 -15.65
N LEU A 418 -0.67 8.21 -14.35
CA LEU A 418 -1.53 9.32 -13.90
C LEU A 418 -1.01 10.69 -14.33
N VAL A 419 0.30 10.92 -14.30
CA VAL A 419 0.88 12.27 -14.50
C VAL A 419 1.41 12.53 -15.91
N ARG A 420 1.58 11.50 -16.75
CA ARG A 420 2.15 11.64 -18.10
C ARG A 420 1.25 11.01 -19.16
N SER A 421 1.37 11.53 -20.38
CA SER A 421 0.75 10.98 -21.60
C SER A 421 1.70 11.22 -22.77
N ASN A 422 1.92 10.21 -23.62
CA ASN A 422 2.77 10.31 -24.83
C ASN A 422 4.15 10.94 -24.57
N GLY A 423 4.79 10.57 -23.45
CA GLY A 423 6.11 11.07 -23.07
C GLY A 423 6.14 12.50 -22.51
N LYS A 424 5.01 13.22 -22.51
CA LYS A 424 4.89 14.58 -21.95
C LYS A 424 4.15 14.56 -20.60
N SER A 425 4.47 15.50 -19.72
CA SER A 425 3.72 15.69 -18.47
C SER A 425 2.34 16.26 -18.78
N ARG A 426 1.31 15.70 -18.16
CA ARG A 426 -0.05 16.23 -18.25
C ARG A 426 -0.10 17.55 -17.49
N ILE A 427 -0.91 18.49 -17.99
CA ILE A 427 -1.16 19.77 -17.31
C ILE A 427 -1.84 19.52 -15.95
N VAL A 428 -2.76 18.56 -15.93
CA VAL A 428 -3.43 18.08 -14.72
C VAL A 428 -3.27 16.55 -14.65
N PRO A 429 -2.81 15.98 -13.52
CA PRO A 429 -2.80 14.54 -13.33
C PRO A 429 -4.21 13.96 -13.43
N LEU A 430 -4.33 12.75 -13.97
CA LEU A 430 -5.60 12.02 -13.94
C LEU A 430 -6.02 11.78 -12.49
N THR A 431 -7.26 12.15 -12.18
CA THR A 431 -7.89 11.82 -10.90
C THR A 431 -8.93 10.72 -11.07
N PHE A 432 -9.27 10.05 -9.98
CA PHE A 432 -10.35 9.08 -9.89
C PHE A 432 -11.69 9.72 -10.26
N LYS A 433 -11.87 11.00 -9.90
CA LYS A 433 -13.04 11.79 -10.31
C LYS A 433 -13.12 11.91 -11.83
N ASP A 434 -12.00 12.22 -12.50
CA ASP A 434 -11.96 12.33 -13.97
C ASP A 434 -12.24 10.98 -14.63
N PHE A 435 -11.67 9.90 -14.08
CA PHE A 435 -11.92 8.54 -14.55
C PHE A 435 -13.40 8.17 -14.41
N PHE A 436 -14.00 8.40 -13.23
CA PHE A 436 -15.41 8.14 -12.98
C PHE A 436 -16.31 8.89 -13.96
N TRP A 437 -16.10 10.20 -14.14
CA TRP A 437 -16.89 10.98 -15.10
C TRP A 437 -16.67 10.55 -16.55
N SER A 438 -15.46 10.10 -16.90
CA SER A 438 -15.18 9.55 -18.23
C SER A 438 -15.95 8.26 -18.48
N VAL A 439 -15.90 7.31 -17.53
CA VAL A 439 -16.66 6.05 -17.61
C VAL A 439 -18.17 6.31 -17.63
N HIS A 440 -18.66 7.20 -16.76
CA HIS A 440 -20.07 7.58 -16.74
C HIS A 440 -20.52 8.17 -18.08
N THR A 441 -19.75 9.11 -18.64
CA THR A 441 -20.06 9.72 -19.95
C THR A 441 -20.03 8.69 -21.08
N PHE A 442 -19.09 7.73 -21.02
CA PHE A 442 -19.00 6.64 -22.00
C PHE A 442 -20.19 5.68 -21.92
N ILE A 443 -20.64 5.33 -20.71
CA ILE A 443 -21.86 4.52 -20.51
C ILE A 443 -23.09 5.27 -21.04
N LEU A 444 -23.22 6.56 -20.73
CA LEU A 444 -24.32 7.39 -21.26
C LEU A 444 -24.29 7.48 -22.79
N PHE A 445 -23.10 7.59 -23.40
CA PHE A 445 -22.94 7.55 -24.85
C PHE A 445 -23.42 6.22 -25.43
N LEU A 446 -22.93 5.10 -24.91
CA LEU A 446 -23.31 3.76 -25.36
C LEU A 446 -24.82 3.54 -25.23
N ALA A 447 -25.40 3.91 -24.08
CA ALA A 447 -26.84 3.83 -23.86
C ALA A 447 -27.62 4.73 -24.83
N GLY A 448 -27.14 5.95 -25.07
CA GLY A 448 -27.75 6.90 -26.01
C GLY A 448 -27.74 6.38 -27.46
N VAL A 449 -26.63 5.80 -27.91
CA VAL A 449 -26.52 5.20 -29.24
C VAL A 449 -27.46 4.01 -29.40
N ILE A 450 -27.50 3.11 -28.41
CA ILE A 450 -28.41 1.96 -28.43
C ILE A 450 -29.87 2.43 -28.45
N TYR A 451 -30.24 3.37 -27.59
CA TYR A 451 -31.59 3.93 -27.51
C TYR A 451 -32.03 4.58 -28.82
N GLN A 452 -31.19 5.43 -29.42
CA GLN A 452 -31.51 6.07 -30.70
C GLN A 452 -31.58 5.05 -31.84
N THR A 453 -30.71 4.04 -31.85
CA THR A 453 -30.74 2.97 -32.86
C THR A 453 -32.05 2.19 -32.79
N ILE A 454 -32.49 1.79 -31.59
CA ILE A 454 -33.77 1.08 -31.39
C ILE A 454 -34.95 1.95 -31.81
N LEU A 455 -34.97 3.23 -31.42
CA LEU A 455 -35.99 4.18 -31.83
C LEU A 455 -36.06 4.35 -33.35
N GLY A 456 -34.92 4.45 -34.01
CA GLY A 456 -34.84 4.57 -35.46
C GLY A 456 -35.38 3.33 -36.17
N ILE A 457 -35.03 2.13 -35.69
CA ILE A 457 -35.59 0.87 -36.21
C ILE A 457 -37.11 0.83 -36.00
N LEU A 458 -37.61 1.21 -34.82
CA LEU A 458 -39.04 1.21 -34.53
C LEU A 458 -39.81 2.20 -35.43
N PHE A 459 -39.27 3.40 -35.63
CA PHE A 459 -39.95 4.47 -36.36
C PHE A 459 -39.83 4.36 -37.88
N PHE A 460 -38.70 3.87 -38.40
CA PHE A 460 -38.41 3.88 -39.85
C PHE A 460 -38.13 2.51 -40.44
N GLY A 461 -37.81 1.51 -39.62
CA GLY A 461 -37.65 0.13 -40.05
C GLY A 461 -38.97 -0.65 -40.07
N ILE A 462 -39.80 -0.48 -39.04
CA ILE A 462 -41.05 -1.24 -38.86
C ILE A 462 -42.25 -0.51 -39.47
N ILE A 463 -42.31 0.82 -39.34
CA ILE A 463 -43.43 1.62 -39.87
C ILE A 463 -43.09 2.03 -41.31
N PRO A 464 -43.80 1.50 -42.34
CA PRO A 464 -43.44 1.72 -43.74
C PRO A 464 -43.65 3.16 -44.20
N ASN A 465 -44.47 3.93 -43.48
CA ASN A 465 -44.84 5.29 -43.85
C ASN A 465 -43.94 6.30 -43.13
N ARG A 466 -43.08 7.00 -43.91
CA ARG A 466 -42.11 8.01 -43.44
C ARG A 466 -42.82 9.26 -42.90
N ASN A 467 -43.48 9.12 -41.76
CA ASN A 467 -44.28 10.18 -41.16
C ASN A 467 -43.37 11.33 -40.68
N PRO A 468 -43.54 12.56 -41.18
CA PRO A 468 -42.71 13.70 -40.78
C PRO A 468 -42.80 14.01 -39.28
N LYS A 469 -43.91 13.63 -38.61
CA LYS A 469 -44.05 13.75 -37.16
C LYS A 469 -43.09 12.82 -36.42
N LEU A 470 -42.95 11.57 -36.87
CA LEU A 470 -42.02 10.59 -36.26
C LEU A 470 -40.57 11.03 -36.45
N LYS A 471 -40.23 11.58 -37.62
CA LYS A 471 -38.93 12.20 -37.88
C LYS A 471 -38.64 13.35 -36.92
N LYS A 472 -39.59 14.26 -36.74
CA LYS A 472 -39.44 15.34 -35.75
C LYS A 472 -39.24 14.80 -34.34
N ILE A 473 -39.99 13.78 -33.92
CA ILE A 473 -39.83 13.16 -32.59
C ILE A 473 -38.44 12.51 -32.46
N TYR A 474 -37.96 11.82 -33.49
CA TYR A 474 -36.62 11.23 -33.52
C TYR A 474 -35.54 12.29 -33.31
N HIS A 475 -35.56 13.38 -34.07
CA HIS A 475 -34.59 14.47 -33.90
C HIS A 475 -34.71 15.19 -32.54
N VAL A 476 -35.92 15.36 -32.01
CA VAL A 476 -36.13 15.91 -30.65
C VAL A 476 -35.53 14.98 -29.60
N SER A 477 -35.77 13.67 -29.72
CA SER A 477 -35.18 12.66 -28.86
C SER A 477 -33.65 12.70 -28.95
N PHE A 478 -33.10 12.79 -30.17
CA PHE A 478 -31.67 12.88 -30.41
C PHE A 478 -31.05 14.10 -29.70
N MET A 479 -31.66 15.28 -29.87
CA MET A 479 -31.25 16.50 -29.18
C MET A 479 -31.27 16.31 -27.66
N TRP A 480 -32.31 15.69 -27.09
CA TRP A 480 -32.39 15.42 -25.66
C TRP A 480 -31.34 14.43 -25.16
N VAL A 481 -31.01 13.40 -25.94
CA VAL A 481 -29.91 12.48 -25.61
C VAL A 481 -28.58 13.23 -25.58
N CYS A 482 -28.26 14.03 -26.60
CA CYS A 482 -27.06 14.86 -26.60
C CYS A 482 -27.03 15.83 -25.41
N LYS A 483 -28.17 16.46 -25.11
CA LYS A 483 -28.31 17.36 -23.96
C LYS A 483 -28.09 16.62 -22.64
N TYR A 484 -28.66 15.43 -22.47
CA TYR A 484 -28.47 14.60 -21.28
C TYR A 484 -27.02 14.16 -21.13
N MET A 485 -26.33 13.80 -22.22
CA MET A 485 -24.91 13.47 -22.19
C MET A 485 -24.05 14.65 -21.73
N ILE A 486 -24.32 15.86 -22.23
CA ILE A 486 -23.56 17.05 -21.82
C ILE A 486 -23.87 17.44 -20.37
N TYR A 487 -25.15 17.56 -20.03
CA TYR A 487 -25.59 18.02 -18.71
C TYR A 487 -25.45 16.94 -17.61
N GLY A 488 -25.37 15.66 -17.97
CA GLY A 488 -25.11 14.55 -17.05
C GLY A 488 -23.71 14.60 -16.41
N VAL A 489 -22.77 15.34 -17.01
CA VAL A 489 -21.45 15.56 -16.41
C VAL A 489 -21.50 16.72 -15.42
N PHE A 490 -21.78 16.47 -14.14
CA PHE A 490 -21.91 17.55 -13.14
C PHE A 490 -20.59 18.23 -12.75
N SER A 491 -19.44 17.68 -13.15
CA SER A 491 -18.13 18.18 -12.74
C SER A 491 -17.73 19.53 -13.35
N VAL A 492 -18.39 19.99 -14.40
CA VAL A 492 -18.01 21.20 -15.15
C VAL A 492 -19.20 22.14 -15.26
N ARG A 493 -19.00 23.44 -15.02
CA ARG A 493 -20.04 24.46 -15.24
C ARG A 493 -20.26 24.63 -16.74
N LYS A 494 -21.51 24.56 -17.20
CA LYS A 494 -21.87 24.81 -18.60
C LYS A 494 -22.61 26.14 -18.70
N LYS A 495 -22.25 26.97 -19.68
CA LYS A 495 -22.93 28.23 -19.98
C LYS A 495 -23.09 28.33 -21.49
N ILE A 496 -24.32 28.54 -21.94
CA ILE A 496 -24.62 28.88 -23.33
C ILE A 496 -24.72 30.40 -23.40
N ILE A 497 -23.91 31.03 -24.24
CA ILE A 497 -23.92 32.48 -24.45
C ILE A 497 -24.51 32.72 -25.83
N ASN A 498 -25.71 33.30 -25.88
CA ASN A 498 -26.43 33.60 -27.12
C ASN A 498 -26.58 35.13 -27.28
N ALA A 499 -25.48 35.80 -27.62
CA ALA A 499 -25.43 37.27 -27.69
C ALA A 499 -26.42 37.85 -28.72
N HIS A 500 -26.67 37.14 -29.82
CA HIS A 500 -27.55 37.57 -30.90
C HIS A 500 -29.00 37.05 -30.77
N GLN A 501 -29.32 36.36 -29.68
CA GLN A 501 -30.64 35.76 -29.44
C GLN A 501 -31.12 34.84 -30.59
N GLU A 502 -30.20 34.10 -31.21
CA GLU A 502 -30.50 33.16 -32.29
C GLU A 502 -31.55 32.13 -31.84
N LYS A 503 -32.54 31.85 -32.71
CA LYS A 503 -33.68 30.94 -32.45
C LYS A 503 -33.73 29.75 -33.41
N PHE A 504 -32.77 29.64 -34.33
CA PHE A 504 -32.71 28.62 -35.38
C PHE A 504 -34.01 28.57 -36.20
N LYS A 505 -34.52 29.74 -36.56
CA LYS A 505 -35.73 29.89 -37.38
C LYS A 505 -35.41 29.88 -38.87
N GLU A 506 -34.35 30.59 -39.24
CA GLU A 506 -33.85 30.68 -40.62
C GLU A 506 -32.73 29.65 -40.85
N PRO A 507 -32.56 29.15 -42.08
CA PRO A 507 -31.43 28.29 -42.43
C PRO A 507 -30.10 29.01 -42.19
N ALA A 508 -29.18 28.37 -41.49
CA ALA A 508 -27.85 28.90 -41.19
C ALA A 508 -26.82 27.79 -41.07
N VAL A 509 -25.54 28.12 -41.28
CA VAL A 509 -24.42 27.19 -41.11
C VAL A 509 -23.80 27.40 -39.73
N ILE A 510 -23.67 26.32 -38.94
CA ILE A 510 -23.00 26.34 -37.64
C ILE A 510 -21.55 25.89 -37.84
N ILE A 511 -20.60 26.78 -37.55
CA ILE A 511 -19.16 26.50 -37.64
C ILE A 511 -18.59 26.38 -36.23
N SER A 512 -18.00 25.22 -35.92
CA SER A 512 -17.28 25.02 -34.66
C SER A 512 -15.86 25.57 -34.76
N ASN A 513 -15.38 26.21 -33.70
CA ASN A 513 -13.98 26.68 -33.62
C ASN A 513 -12.98 25.55 -33.35
N HIS A 514 -13.47 24.39 -32.92
CA HIS A 514 -12.70 23.24 -32.51
C HIS A 514 -13.37 21.96 -33.02
N GLN A 515 -12.58 20.94 -33.32
CA GLN A 515 -13.07 19.66 -33.84
C GLN A 515 -12.79 18.54 -32.82
N SER A 516 -13.67 18.42 -31.82
CA SER A 516 -13.73 17.28 -30.91
C SER A 516 -15.06 16.54 -31.01
N HIS A 517 -15.10 15.31 -30.52
CA HIS A 517 -16.35 14.54 -30.40
C HIS A 517 -17.39 15.24 -29.51
N ILE A 518 -16.95 16.02 -28.51
CA ILE A 518 -17.84 16.76 -27.62
C ILE A 518 -18.50 17.93 -28.36
N ASP A 519 -17.79 18.56 -29.30
CA ASP A 519 -18.31 19.72 -30.05
C ASP A 519 -19.56 19.35 -30.87
N VAL A 520 -19.57 18.15 -31.45
CA VAL A 520 -20.75 17.61 -32.16
C VAL A 520 -21.95 17.49 -31.23
N LEU A 521 -21.76 16.96 -30.02
CA LEU A 521 -22.82 16.86 -29.02
C LEU A 521 -23.32 18.23 -28.55
N LEU A 522 -22.41 19.19 -28.38
CA LEU A 522 -22.73 20.56 -27.98
C LEU A 522 -23.57 21.28 -29.04
N ILE A 523 -23.34 21.02 -30.32
CA ILE A 523 -24.13 21.60 -31.42
C ILE A 523 -25.50 20.90 -31.51
N LEU A 524 -25.51 19.57 -31.47
CA LEU A 524 -26.73 18.77 -31.61
C LEU A 524 -27.72 18.95 -30.45
N MET A 525 -27.26 19.37 -29.26
CA MET A 525 -28.15 19.69 -28.14
C MET A 525 -28.88 21.04 -28.27
N LEU A 526 -28.50 21.91 -29.21
CA LEU A 526 -29.05 23.28 -29.31
C LEU A 526 -30.46 23.30 -29.90
N THR A 527 -30.71 22.51 -30.93
CA THR A 527 -31.99 22.47 -31.66
C THR A 527 -32.16 21.12 -32.36
N PRO A 528 -33.38 20.56 -32.45
CA PRO A 528 -33.61 19.33 -33.19
C PRO A 528 -33.52 19.51 -34.71
N LYS A 529 -33.31 20.74 -35.20
CA LYS A 529 -33.23 21.05 -36.64
C LYS A 529 -31.83 20.92 -37.23
N VAL A 530 -30.82 20.61 -36.42
CA VAL A 530 -29.45 20.48 -36.92
C VAL A 530 -29.31 19.22 -37.75
N ILE A 531 -28.77 19.37 -38.96
CA ILE A 531 -28.25 18.29 -39.80
C ILE A 531 -26.74 18.47 -39.87
N VAL A 532 -25.99 17.39 -39.64
CA VAL A 532 -24.52 17.44 -39.59
C VAL A 532 -23.94 16.90 -40.89
N LEU A 533 -22.96 17.63 -41.42
CA LEU A 533 -22.12 17.16 -42.51
C LEU A 533 -21.06 16.19 -41.94
N ILE A 534 -21.02 14.98 -42.46
CA ILE A 534 -20.18 13.90 -41.94
C ILE A 534 -19.26 13.30 -43.02
N ASN A 535 -18.22 12.60 -42.59
CA ASN A 535 -17.41 11.78 -43.49
C ASN A 535 -18.05 10.40 -43.69
N ASP A 536 -17.73 9.72 -44.79
CA ASP A 536 -18.33 8.43 -45.16
C ASP A 536 -18.08 7.34 -44.12
N TRP A 537 -16.88 7.35 -43.52
CA TRP A 537 -16.53 6.41 -42.46
C TRP A 537 -17.42 6.53 -41.21
N VAL A 538 -18.00 7.72 -40.98
CA VAL A 538 -18.94 7.97 -39.87
C VAL A 538 -20.28 7.31 -40.18
N LYS A 539 -20.75 7.38 -41.44
CA LYS A 539 -22.00 6.76 -41.92
C LYS A 539 -21.90 5.23 -41.94
N SER A 540 -20.72 4.69 -42.26
CA SER A 540 -20.46 3.24 -42.29
C SER A 540 -20.01 2.64 -40.96
N ASN A 541 -19.85 3.45 -39.91
CA ASN A 541 -19.40 2.97 -38.60
C ASN A 541 -20.37 1.90 -38.04
N PRO A 542 -19.87 0.72 -37.62
CA PRO A 542 -20.74 -0.38 -37.18
C PRO A 542 -21.50 -0.08 -35.89
N PHE A 543 -21.02 0.86 -35.07
CA PHE A 543 -21.56 1.12 -33.75
C PHE A 543 -22.65 2.19 -33.75
N TYR A 544 -22.45 3.31 -34.44
CA TYR A 544 -23.42 4.42 -34.48
C TYR A 544 -23.88 4.80 -35.91
N GLY A 545 -23.36 4.15 -36.95
CA GLY A 545 -23.69 4.49 -38.34
C GLY A 545 -25.16 4.23 -38.70
N LEU A 546 -25.82 3.26 -38.05
CA LEU A 546 -27.26 3.03 -38.25
C LEU A 546 -28.10 4.19 -37.69
N MET A 547 -27.79 4.62 -36.46
CA MET A 547 -28.40 5.79 -35.82
C MET A 547 -28.23 7.05 -36.69
N ILE A 548 -27.03 7.26 -37.23
CA ILE A 548 -26.70 8.43 -38.07
C ILE A 548 -27.48 8.41 -39.38
N ARG A 549 -27.66 7.23 -39.99
CA ARG A 549 -28.49 7.07 -41.19
C ARG A 549 -29.97 7.40 -40.93
N PHE A 550 -30.51 7.02 -39.77
CA PHE A 550 -31.88 7.41 -39.38
C PHE A 550 -32.01 8.91 -39.03
N ALA A 551 -30.90 9.57 -38.69
CA ALA A 551 -30.87 11.01 -38.41
C ALA A 551 -30.72 11.87 -39.67
N ASP A 552 -30.66 11.27 -40.87
CA ASP A 552 -30.45 11.94 -42.16
C ASP A 552 -29.25 12.91 -42.15
N PHE A 553 -28.16 12.53 -41.47
CA PHE A 553 -26.90 13.27 -41.53
C PHE A 553 -26.22 13.03 -42.88
N TYR A 554 -25.67 14.11 -43.44
CA TYR A 554 -25.32 14.16 -44.85
C TYR A 554 -23.83 13.90 -45.06
N PRO A 555 -23.43 12.86 -45.79
CA PRO A 555 -22.03 12.62 -46.10
C PRO A 555 -21.53 13.61 -47.15
N VAL A 556 -20.35 14.20 -46.92
CA VAL A 556 -19.77 15.21 -47.81
C VAL A 556 -19.49 14.66 -49.22
N SER A 557 -19.30 13.34 -49.36
CA SER A 557 -19.03 12.69 -50.66
C SER A 557 -20.22 12.68 -51.62
N GLU A 558 -21.45 12.83 -51.12
CA GLU A 558 -22.68 12.75 -51.94
C GLU A 558 -22.93 14.02 -52.76
N GLY A 559 -22.07 15.04 -52.65
CA GLY A 559 -22.20 16.31 -53.37
C GLY A 559 -23.39 17.13 -52.87
N TYR A 560 -23.56 18.38 -53.29
CA TYR A 560 -24.76 19.17 -52.93
C TYR A 560 -25.90 18.95 -53.93
N GLU A 561 -25.61 18.30 -55.06
CA GLU A 561 -26.52 18.16 -56.20
C GLU A 561 -27.81 17.40 -55.83
N HIS A 562 -27.73 16.42 -54.93
CA HIS A 562 -28.89 15.64 -54.46
C HIS A 562 -29.68 16.29 -53.29
N SER A 563 -29.24 17.45 -52.77
CA SER A 563 -29.86 18.12 -51.61
C SER A 563 -30.79 19.29 -51.97
N LEU A 564 -30.83 19.68 -53.26
CA LEU A 564 -31.66 20.78 -53.77
C LEU A 564 -33.01 20.34 -54.34
N GLU A 565 -33.25 19.02 -54.38
CA GLU A 565 -34.55 18.38 -54.66
C GLU A 565 -35.27 18.02 -53.35
#